data_AF-A0AAV9MA68-F1
#
_entry.id   AF-A0AAV9MA68-F1
#
_cell.length_a   1.000
_cell.length_b   1.000
_cell.length_c   1.000
_cell.angle_alpha   90.00
_cell.angle_beta   90.00
_cell.angle_gamma   90.00
#
_symmetry.space_group_name_H-M   'P 1'
#
loop_
_entity.id
_entity.type
_entity.pdbx_description
1 polymer ?
#
loop_
_entity_poly.entity_id
_entity_poly.type
_entity_poly.pdbx_seq_one_letter_code
_entity_poly.pdbx_strand_id
1 'polypeptide(L)'
;MTRGVQNGVEDLRMMEGYEAITLEPELQCVKALWSPSLRIVDSHSLMLSLVGEAESHATNFCYNTVVIGGHIEGNQIQIQIHVSGSNAIANWNGSSEQTLIPKLVVNSASLSALGTPK
;
A
#
# COMPACT_ATOMS: atom_id res chain seq x y z
N MET A 1 -27.79 -5.30 6.82
CA MET A 1 -28.11 -5.54 5.39
C MET A 1 -28.13 -4.25 4.57
N THR A 2 -28.99 -3.27 4.86
CA THR A 2 -29.22 -2.07 4.02
C THR A 2 -27.96 -1.33 3.55
N ARG A 3 -26.97 -1.11 4.45
CA ARG A 3 -25.70 -0.44 4.09
C ARG A 3 -24.83 -1.25 3.12
N GLY A 4 -24.82 -2.58 3.26
CA GLY A 4 -24.02 -3.45 2.38
C GLY A 4 -24.55 -3.44 0.94
N VAL A 5 -25.86 -3.53 0.79
CA VAL A 5 -26.54 -3.43 -0.51
C VAL A 5 -26.35 -2.03 -1.13
N GLN A 6 -26.45 -0.97 -0.33
CA GLN A 6 -26.16 0.40 -0.80
C GLN A 6 -24.71 0.58 -1.27
N ASN A 7 -23.78 -0.21 -0.72
CA ASN A 7 -22.37 -0.23 -1.13
C ASN A 7 -22.11 -1.19 -2.31
N GLY A 8 -23.14 -1.79 -2.92
CA GLY A 8 -23.01 -2.69 -4.06
C GLY A 8 -22.69 -4.15 -3.71
N VAL A 9 -22.76 -4.54 -2.43
CA VAL A 9 -22.58 -5.94 -2.02
C VAL A 9 -23.95 -6.61 -1.93
N GLU A 10 -24.36 -7.25 -3.03
CA GLU A 10 -25.71 -7.79 -3.22
C GLU A 10 -25.89 -9.22 -2.68
N ASP A 11 -24.80 -9.96 -2.49
CA ASP A 11 -24.80 -11.38 -2.12
C ASP A 11 -24.74 -11.66 -0.61
N LEU A 12 -24.88 -10.62 0.22
CA LEU A 12 -24.89 -10.75 1.67
C LEU A 12 -26.12 -11.54 2.15
N ARG A 13 -25.90 -12.55 2.99
CA ARG A 13 -26.95 -13.36 3.62
C ARG A 13 -26.80 -13.35 5.14
N MET A 14 -27.90 -13.07 5.85
CA MET A 14 -27.97 -13.35 7.29
C MET A 14 -28.23 -14.84 7.47
N MET A 15 -27.38 -15.52 8.23
CA MET A 15 -27.50 -16.93 8.58
C MET A 15 -27.81 -17.08 10.06
N GLU A 16 -28.61 -18.08 10.39
CA GLU A 16 -28.80 -18.49 11.78
C GLU A 16 -27.56 -19.24 12.28
N GLY A 17 -27.31 -19.23 13.59
CA GLY A 17 -26.09 -19.81 14.17
C GLY A 17 -25.88 -21.29 13.81
N TYR A 18 -26.95 -22.09 13.76
CA TYR A 18 -26.85 -23.51 13.38
C TYR A 18 -26.41 -23.72 11.93
N GLU A 19 -26.81 -22.83 11.01
CA GLU A 19 -26.37 -22.90 9.60
C GLU A 19 -24.87 -22.60 9.51
N ALA A 20 -24.37 -21.65 10.31
CA ALA A 20 -22.96 -21.29 10.36
C ALA A 20 -22.09 -22.39 11.02
N ILE A 21 -22.57 -23.01 12.10
CA ILE A 21 -21.90 -24.15 12.77
C ILE A 21 -21.81 -25.36 11.83
N THR A 22 -22.79 -25.54 10.94
CA THR A 22 -22.74 -26.62 9.94
C THR A 22 -21.59 -26.41 8.94
N LEU A 23 -21.25 -25.16 8.62
CA LEU A 23 -20.13 -24.83 7.73
C LEU A 23 -18.78 -24.85 8.46
N GLU A 24 -18.75 -24.34 9.69
CA GLU A 24 -17.54 -24.21 10.52
C GLU A 24 -17.80 -24.83 11.90
N PRO A 25 -17.52 -26.12 12.13
CA PRO A 25 -17.93 -26.84 13.33
C PRO A 25 -17.37 -26.31 14.65
N GLU A 26 -16.24 -25.61 14.61
CA GLU A 26 -15.59 -25.01 15.79
C GLU A 26 -16.17 -23.63 16.15
N LEU A 27 -17.06 -23.08 15.32
CA LEU A 27 -17.65 -21.76 15.50
C LEU A 27 -18.67 -21.74 16.64
N GLN A 28 -18.68 -20.68 17.44
CA GLN A 28 -19.75 -20.38 18.39
C GLN A 28 -20.33 -19.00 18.08
N CYS A 29 -21.58 -18.95 17.61
CA CYS A 29 -22.25 -17.69 17.31
C CYS A 29 -23.78 -17.81 17.43
N VAL A 30 -24.45 -16.66 17.63
CA VAL A 30 -25.92 -16.59 17.62
C VAL A 30 -26.46 -16.47 16.19
N LYS A 31 -25.78 -15.67 15.35
CA LYS A 31 -26.04 -15.48 13.92
C LYS A 31 -24.71 -15.15 13.23
N ALA A 32 -24.69 -15.33 11.91
CA ALA A 32 -23.56 -14.93 11.09
C ALA A 32 -24.04 -14.07 9.90
N LEU A 33 -23.17 -13.17 9.44
CA LEU A 33 -23.33 -12.47 8.17
C LEU A 33 -22.41 -13.15 7.16
N TRP A 34 -22.99 -13.84 6.20
CA TRP A 34 -22.27 -14.53 5.14
C TRP A 34 -22.10 -13.62 3.93
N SER A 35 -20.86 -13.52 3.45
CA SER A 35 -20.48 -12.73 2.28
C SER A 35 -19.68 -13.63 1.32
N PRO A 36 -20.35 -14.31 0.37
CA PRO A 36 -19.70 -15.25 -0.54
C PRO A 36 -18.55 -14.63 -1.36
N SER A 37 -18.66 -13.34 -1.67
CA SER A 37 -17.65 -12.61 -2.43
C SER A 37 -16.36 -12.28 -1.66
N LEU A 38 -16.30 -12.54 -0.34
CA LEU A 38 -15.06 -12.34 0.41
C LEU A 38 -14.01 -13.37 0.01
N ARG A 39 -12.81 -12.91 -0.30
CA ARG A 39 -11.68 -13.76 -0.68
C ARG A 39 -10.38 -13.29 -0.03
N ILE A 40 -9.41 -14.19 0.01
CA ILE A 40 -8.04 -13.91 0.41
C ILE A 40 -7.25 -13.50 -0.85
N VAL A 41 -6.34 -12.55 -0.70
CA VAL A 41 -5.39 -12.12 -1.74
C VAL A 41 -3.96 -12.33 -1.27
N ASP A 42 -3.11 -12.84 -2.16
CA ASP A 42 -1.66 -12.83 -1.95
C ASP A 42 -1.12 -11.44 -2.28
N SER A 43 -0.99 -10.62 -1.25
CA SER A 43 -0.50 -9.24 -1.39
C SER A 43 0.94 -9.15 -1.90
N HIS A 44 1.79 -10.12 -1.58
CA HIS A 44 3.20 -10.08 -1.97
C HIS A 44 3.33 -10.32 -3.48
N SER A 45 2.70 -11.38 -3.97
CA SER A 45 2.69 -11.70 -5.40
C SER A 45 2.00 -10.61 -6.23
N LEU A 46 0.90 -10.03 -5.72
CA LEU A 46 0.25 -8.89 -6.36
C LEU A 46 1.20 -7.69 -6.49
N MET A 47 1.90 -7.32 -5.42
CA MET A 47 2.85 -6.20 -5.45
C MET A 47 4.01 -6.45 -6.43
N LEU A 48 4.56 -7.66 -6.49
CA LEU A 48 5.60 -8.01 -7.46
C LEU A 48 5.09 -7.91 -8.90
N SER A 49 3.86 -8.35 -9.17
CA SER A 49 3.25 -8.21 -10.50
C SER A 49 3.11 -6.74 -10.90
N LEU A 50 2.68 -5.87 -9.97
CA LEU A 50 2.54 -4.44 -10.23
C LEU A 50 3.89 -3.76 -10.46
N VAL A 51 4.94 -4.15 -9.72
CA VAL A 51 6.31 -3.67 -9.95
C VAL A 51 6.76 -4.05 -11.36
N GLY A 52 6.60 -5.32 -11.76
CA GLY A 52 6.98 -5.78 -13.09
C GLY A 52 6.24 -5.07 -14.22
N GLU A 53 4.93 -4.82 -14.04
CA GLU A 53 4.14 -4.04 -14.99
C GLU A 53 4.64 -2.59 -15.07
N ALA A 54 4.89 -1.94 -13.93
CA ALA A 54 5.40 -0.56 -13.91
C ALA A 54 6.79 -0.43 -14.57
N GLU A 55 7.70 -1.37 -14.31
CA GLU A 55 9.03 -1.42 -14.93
C GLU A 55 8.94 -1.60 -16.46
N SER A 56 8.00 -2.42 -16.95
CA SER A 56 7.74 -2.55 -18.40
C SER A 56 7.26 -1.25 -19.05
N HIS A 57 6.71 -0.34 -18.25
CA HIS A 57 6.31 1.02 -18.64
C HIS A 57 7.35 2.08 -18.24
N ALA A 58 8.63 1.68 -18.13
CA ALA A 58 9.78 2.55 -17.86
C ALA A 58 9.75 3.26 -16.48
N THR A 59 9.06 2.69 -15.50
CA THR A 59 9.14 3.15 -14.11
C THR A 59 10.42 2.64 -13.46
N ASN A 60 11.13 3.50 -12.74
CA ASN A 60 12.30 3.12 -11.95
C ASN A 60 11.94 3.01 -10.47
N PHE A 61 12.38 1.92 -9.84
CA PHE A 61 12.29 1.74 -8.39
C PHE A 61 13.66 1.94 -7.74
N CYS A 62 13.74 2.88 -6.80
CA CYS A 62 14.92 3.12 -5.98
C CYS A 62 14.68 2.59 -4.56
N TYR A 63 15.00 1.33 -4.33
CA TYR A 63 14.92 0.71 -3.00
C TYR A 63 16.03 1.24 -2.09
N ASN A 64 15.89 1.01 -0.77
CA ASN A 64 16.81 1.50 0.26
C ASN A 64 17.13 3.00 0.16
N THR A 65 16.19 3.77 -0.36
CA THR A 65 16.28 5.21 -0.52
C THR A 65 15.23 5.86 0.37
N VAL A 66 15.67 6.66 1.32
CA VAL A 66 14.81 7.33 2.30
C VAL A 66 14.64 8.78 1.88
N VAL A 67 13.40 9.25 1.81
CA VAL A 67 13.11 10.68 1.68
C VAL A 67 13.33 11.33 3.05
N ILE A 68 14.32 12.21 3.15
CA ILE A 68 14.71 12.88 4.40
C ILE A 68 14.07 14.27 4.55
N GLY A 69 13.61 14.85 3.44
CA GLY A 69 12.99 16.17 3.45
C GLY A 69 12.52 16.59 2.07
N GLY A 70 11.77 17.68 2.04
CA GLY A 70 11.37 18.32 0.80
C GLY A 70 10.97 19.76 1.05
N HIS A 71 11.25 20.63 0.09
CA HIS A 71 10.82 22.02 0.12
C HIS A 71 10.46 22.49 -1.29
N ILE A 72 9.73 23.59 -1.37
CA ILE A 72 9.41 24.25 -2.64
C ILE A 72 10.27 25.50 -2.72
N GLU A 73 11.09 25.60 -3.77
CA GLU A 73 11.89 26.78 -4.06
C GLU A 73 11.39 27.39 -5.37
N GLY A 74 10.80 28.59 -5.28
CA GLY A 74 10.11 29.22 -6.41
C GLY A 74 8.94 28.34 -6.92
N ASN A 75 9.08 27.82 -8.14
CA ASN A 75 8.09 26.93 -8.77
C ASN A 75 8.62 25.49 -8.95
N GLN A 76 9.64 25.10 -8.17
CA GLN A 76 10.24 23.77 -8.22
C GLN A 76 10.07 23.04 -6.90
N ILE A 77 9.69 21.77 -6.97
CA ILE A 77 9.69 20.88 -5.82
C ILE A 77 11.09 20.27 -5.73
N GLN A 78 11.71 20.37 -4.56
CA GLN A 78 12.98 19.71 -4.27
C GLN A 78 12.75 18.65 -3.20
N ILE A 79 13.14 17.40 -3.50
CA ILE A 79 13.07 16.28 -2.57
C ILE A 79 14.48 15.83 -2.24
N GLN A 80 14.81 15.83 -0.96
CA GLN A 80 16.08 15.33 -0.45
C GLN A 80 15.93 13.86 -0.11
N ILE A 81 16.86 13.06 -0.62
CA ILE A 81 16.92 11.62 -0.38
C ILE A 81 18.26 11.23 0.21
N HIS A 82 18.24 10.18 1.03
CA HIS A 82 19.42 9.49 1.53
C HIS A 82 19.39 8.04 1.05
N VAL A 83 20.45 7.59 0.38
CA VAL A 83 20.56 6.21 -0.11
C VAL A 83 21.39 5.40 0.88
N SER A 84 20.77 4.40 1.52
CA SER A 84 21.45 3.53 2.47
C SER A 84 21.77 2.19 1.82
N GLY A 85 23.05 1.82 1.78
CA GLY A 85 23.46 0.44 1.51
C GLY A 85 23.39 -0.01 0.05
N SER A 86 24.55 -0.30 -0.49
CA SER A 86 24.77 -1.51 -1.26
C SER A 86 26.20 -1.98 -0.99
N ASN A 87 26.45 -3.30 -0.98
CA ASN A 87 27.83 -3.83 -1.05
C ASN A 87 28.56 -3.37 -2.34
N ALA A 88 27.87 -2.68 -3.26
CA ALA A 88 28.45 -1.97 -4.40
C ALA A 88 29.03 -0.58 -4.06
N ILE A 89 28.81 -0.05 -2.84
CA ILE A 89 29.39 1.21 -2.33
C ILE A 89 30.81 0.97 -1.76
N ALA A 90 31.36 -0.24 -1.82
CA ALA A 90 32.77 -0.44 -1.47
C ALA A 90 33.71 0.52 -2.22
N ASN A 91 33.27 1.03 -3.40
CA ASN A 91 34.04 1.95 -4.25
C ASN A 91 33.34 3.28 -4.56
N TRP A 92 32.20 3.62 -3.93
CA TRP A 92 31.48 4.87 -4.22
C TRP A 92 31.96 5.99 -3.29
N ASN A 93 32.50 7.07 -3.87
CA ASN A 93 33.09 8.23 -3.20
C ASN A 93 32.16 9.46 -3.14
N GLY A 94 30.93 9.34 -3.64
CA GLY A 94 29.94 10.43 -3.62
C GLY A 94 29.17 10.51 -2.30
N SER A 95 28.53 11.67 -2.06
CA SER A 95 27.66 11.88 -0.91
C SER A 95 26.46 10.92 -0.94
N SER A 96 26.09 10.38 0.22
CA SER A 96 24.91 9.50 0.38
C SER A 96 23.59 10.27 0.30
N GLU A 97 23.65 11.60 0.30
CA GLU A 97 22.51 12.50 0.14
C GLU A 97 22.44 13.07 -1.27
N GLN A 98 21.25 13.08 -1.86
CA GLN A 98 20.98 13.60 -3.20
C GLN A 98 19.68 14.41 -3.21
N THR A 99 19.54 15.31 -4.19
CA THR A 99 18.32 16.10 -4.40
C THR A 99 17.68 15.75 -5.74
N LEU A 100 16.38 15.47 -5.72
CA LEU A 100 15.55 15.25 -6.90
C LEU A 100 14.66 16.47 -7.13
N ILE A 101 14.43 16.83 -8.40
CA ILE A 101 13.56 17.94 -8.81
C ILE A 101 12.38 17.40 -9.63
N PRO A 102 11.39 16.75 -8.99
CA PRO A 102 10.22 16.21 -9.69
C PRO A 102 9.23 17.32 -10.09
N LYS A 103 8.40 17.03 -11.09
CA LYS A 103 7.24 17.88 -11.46
C LYS A 103 6.02 17.63 -10.58
N LEU A 104 5.89 16.42 -10.05
CA LEU A 104 4.78 15.98 -9.20
C LEU A 104 5.33 15.03 -8.14
N VAL A 105 4.82 15.15 -6.92
CA VAL A 105 5.12 14.23 -5.82
C VAL A 105 3.81 13.69 -5.27
N VAL A 106 3.76 12.36 -5.13
CA VAL A 106 2.66 11.66 -4.45
C VAL A 106 3.21 11.07 -3.16
N ASN A 107 2.72 11.57 -2.02
CA ASN A 107 3.11 11.03 -0.72
C ASN A 107 2.24 9.82 -0.37
N SER A 108 2.77 8.62 -0.62
CA SER A 108 2.15 7.34 -0.23
C SER A 108 2.89 6.68 0.94
N ALA A 109 3.50 7.45 1.84
CA ALA A 109 4.32 6.94 2.95
C ALA A 109 3.51 6.35 4.14
N SER A 110 2.19 6.16 3.97
CA SER A 110 1.29 5.53 4.95
C SER A 110 1.43 6.12 6.36
N LEU A 111 1.76 5.31 7.38
CA LEU A 111 1.95 5.75 8.77
C LEU A 111 2.99 6.87 8.92
N SER A 112 3.99 6.93 8.03
CA SER A 112 5.03 7.95 8.02
C SER A 112 4.61 9.22 7.26
N ALA A 113 3.44 9.23 6.61
CA ALA A 113 2.90 10.45 6.05
C ALA A 113 2.42 11.34 7.21
N LEU A 114 3.18 12.39 7.49
CA LEU A 114 2.74 13.44 8.42
C LEU A 114 1.44 14.06 7.89
N GLY A 115 0.40 14.04 8.71
CA GLY A 115 -0.86 14.70 8.39
C GLY A 115 -0.63 16.19 8.13
N THR A 116 -1.38 16.75 7.19
CA THR A 116 -1.45 18.21 7.05
C THR A 116 -1.85 18.81 8.39
N PRO A 117 -1.14 19.84 8.90
CA PRO A 117 -1.62 20.55 10.08
C PRO A 117 -3.03 21.06 9.78
N LYS A 118 -3.96 20.78 10.69
CA LYS A 118 -5.34 21.26 10.62
C LYS A 118 -5.41 22.78 10.70
#